data_AF-A0A3B6VC50-F1
#
_entry.id   AF-A0A3B6VC50-F1
#
_cell.length_a   1.000
_cell.length_b   1.000
_cell.length_c   1.000
_cell.angle_alpha   90.00
_cell.angle_beta   90.00
_cell.angle_gamma   90.00
#
_symmetry.space_group_name_H-M   'P 1'
#
loop_
_entity.id
_entity.type
_entity.pdbx_description
1 polymer ?
#
loop_
_entity_poly.entity_id
_entity_poly.type
_entity_poly.pdbx_seq_one_letter_code
_entity_poly.pdbx_strand_id
1 'polypeptide(L)'
;MIVLSLEEINNIVEKNYNKKFDKTTSFIDDSIISNVFIKDKSATVSSKVIRYILGEYLDIKEAYRLRNADMIGNSLDSESLSEALEKVYKSWDENNKTKSILYPYCIFANNIQLDNLYKRAVSIASGRFKLACSMLEAIALSGTKKGLALVYEASRKFKQASVKNTCSFIIEDITKKLGISKEAFADKIIPDFDFDKNGVRIIESDNKKFKITLKPDFTISIFDEMKNKEYKTLPKDFPQTPKKELTKLKSDINKMLKTQTERLQLVLMDGRKWTLNEWKEIFFDNPFMRAFAVKLIWGVYDKDNNLLSTFRYMDDGSFNNADDEEMNIEDNALITLLSPMETNKELIEKWKSQLSDYDIVQPFNQLSLETKEDLISRIPKKAKAGSIKSTALKLGMDKVDDGGFISFYFLYDYYNKAVVSIETPNLYYASSTTDEIDIKIKFKNADERFEYGAYLILSDYLK
;
A
#
# COMPACT_ATOMS: atom_id res chain seq x y z
N MET A 1 12.24 -19.93 -8.84
CA MET A 1 11.86 -19.67 -10.24
C MET A 1 12.94 -20.26 -11.13
N ILE A 2 12.56 -20.99 -12.19
CA ILE A 2 13.50 -21.50 -13.20
C ILE A 2 13.88 -20.32 -14.11
N VAL A 3 15.17 -20.05 -14.27
CA VAL A 3 15.68 -19.05 -15.21
C VAL A 3 16.05 -19.80 -16.49
N LEU A 4 15.38 -19.46 -17.59
CA LEU A 4 15.57 -20.08 -18.90
C LEU A 4 16.82 -19.51 -19.59
N SER A 5 17.55 -20.38 -20.29
CA SER A 5 18.60 -19.98 -21.23
C SER A 5 18.01 -19.35 -22.50
N LEU A 6 18.84 -18.66 -23.28
CA LEU A 6 18.43 -18.09 -24.57
C LEU A 6 17.88 -19.16 -25.53
N GLU A 7 18.49 -20.35 -25.56
CA GLU A 7 18.04 -21.46 -26.40
C GLU A 7 16.65 -21.96 -25.97
N GLU A 8 16.41 -22.11 -24.67
CA GLU A 8 15.11 -22.52 -24.14
C GLU A 8 14.02 -21.48 -24.43
N ILE A 9 14.34 -20.19 -24.28
CA ILE A 9 13.44 -19.08 -24.63
C ILE A 9 13.06 -19.18 -26.12
N ASN A 10 14.06 -19.31 -27.00
CA ASN A 10 13.82 -19.40 -28.44
C ASN A 10 12.99 -20.64 -28.79
N ASN A 11 13.27 -21.80 -28.19
CA ASN A 11 12.52 -23.03 -28.42
C ASN A 11 11.04 -22.91 -28.00
N ILE A 12 10.76 -22.27 -26.85
CA ILE A 12 9.37 -22.01 -26.42
C ILE A 12 8.68 -21.08 -27.41
N VAL A 13 9.35 -19.99 -27.83
CA VAL A 13 8.77 -19.03 -28.77
C VAL A 13 8.51 -19.70 -30.11
N GLU A 14 9.47 -20.39 -30.73
CA GLU A 14 9.29 -21.04 -32.03
C GLU A 14 8.15 -22.07 -32.03
N LYS A 15 8.02 -22.85 -30.96
CA LYS A 15 6.96 -23.87 -30.84
C LYS A 15 5.56 -23.27 -30.71
N ASN A 16 5.42 -22.09 -30.11
CA ASN A 16 4.14 -21.49 -29.75
C ASN A 16 3.81 -20.20 -30.53
N TYR A 17 4.69 -19.72 -31.40
CA TYR A 17 4.49 -18.45 -32.10
C TYR A 17 3.33 -18.53 -33.09
N ASN A 18 2.35 -17.65 -32.93
CA ASN A 18 1.29 -17.47 -33.91
C ASN A 18 1.68 -16.34 -34.89
N LYS A 19 1.73 -16.64 -36.20
CA LYS A 19 2.03 -15.64 -37.24
C LYS A 19 1.12 -14.41 -37.21
N LYS A 20 -0.08 -14.49 -36.62
CA LYS A 20 -0.95 -13.31 -36.43
C LYS A 20 -0.31 -12.24 -35.55
N PHE A 21 0.63 -12.60 -34.68
CA PHE A 21 1.30 -11.67 -33.77
C PHE A 21 2.09 -10.61 -34.52
N ASP A 22 2.68 -10.94 -35.67
CA ASP A 22 3.37 -9.96 -36.52
C ASP A 22 2.42 -8.84 -36.97
N LYS A 23 1.16 -9.21 -37.28
CA LYS A 23 0.12 -8.26 -37.68
C LYS A 23 -0.47 -7.52 -36.47
N THR A 24 -0.77 -8.20 -35.37
CA THR A 24 -1.41 -7.55 -34.20
C THR A 24 -0.46 -6.62 -33.45
N THR A 25 0.85 -6.85 -33.56
CA THR A 25 1.90 -6.01 -32.96
C THR A 25 2.59 -5.10 -33.99
N SER A 26 2.09 -4.98 -35.23
CA SER A 26 2.76 -4.24 -36.31
C SER A 26 2.91 -2.74 -36.06
N PHE A 27 2.16 -2.19 -35.11
CA PHE A 27 2.28 -0.79 -34.67
C PHE A 27 3.52 -0.55 -33.79
N ILE A 28 4.24 -1.61 -33.41
CA ILE A 28 5.44 -1.57 -32.59
C ILE A 28 6.66 -1.71 -33.49
N ASP A 29 7.56 -0.72 -33.44
CA ASP A 29 8.83 -0.74 -34.15
C ASP A 29 9.82 -1.73 -33.50
N ASP A 30 10.49 -2.56 -34.31
CA ASP A 30 11.47 -3.53 -33.81
C ASP A 30 12.66 -2.87 -33.09
N SER A 31 13.02 -1.63 -33.45
CA SER A 31 14.07 -0.86 -32.78
C SER A 31 13.77 -0.57 -31.30
N ILE A 32 12.49 -0.58 -30.91
CA ILE A 32 12.06 -0.36 -29.52
C ILE A 32 12.22 -1.63 -28.66
N ILE A 33 12.12 -2.81 -29.28
CA ILE A 33 12.05 -4.12 -28.60
C ILE A 33 13.24 -5.05 -28.89
N SER A 34 14.27 -4.56 -29.59
CA SER A 34 15.45 -5.34 -30.00
C SER A 34 16.59 -5.37 -28.98
N ASN A 35 16.61 -4.44 -28.03
CA ASN A 35 17.68 -4.32 -27.02
C ASN A 35 17.24 -4.86 -25.65
N VAL A 36 16.60 -6.03 -25.63
CA VAL A 36 16.24 -6.72 -24.38
C VAL A 36 17.22 -7.85 -24.13
N PHE A 37 17.84 -7.85 -22.96
CA PHE A 37 18.87 -8.82 -22.59
C PHE A 37 18.26 -10.01 -21.85
N ILE A 38 18.92 -11.17 -21.93
CA ILE A 38 18.71 -12.24 -20.94
C ILE A 38 19.26 -11.82 -19.58
N LYS A 39 18.86 -12.52 -18.51
CA LYS A 39 19.08 -12.09 -17.12
C LYS A 39 20.54 -11.83 -16.72
N ASP A 40 21.49 -12.57 -17.28
CA ASP A 40 22.93 -12.39 -17.04
C ASP A 40 23.57 -11.32 -17.95
N LYS A 41 22.77 -10.68 -18.81
CA LYS A 41 23.17 -9.69 -19.82
C LYS A 41 24.20 -10.18 -20.84
N SER A 42 24.38 -11.50 -20.98
CA SER A 42 25.38 -12.07 -21.89
C SER A 42 24.95 -12.06 -23.36
N ALA A 43 23.64 -11.97 -23.63
CA ALA A 43 23.08 -11.86 -24.97
C ALA A 43 21.75 -11.08 -25.00
N THR A 44 21.33 -10.63 -26.19
CA THR A 44 19.98 -10.09 -26.43
C THR A 44 19.04 -11.15 -27.01
N VAL A 45 17.74 -11.01 -26.70
CA VAL A 45 16.69 -11.80 -27.36
C VAL A 45 16.25 -11.13 -28.66
N SER A 46 15.73 -11.92 -29.60
CA SER A 46 15.15 -11.37 -30.82
C SER A 46 13.84 -10.61 -30.53
N SER A 47 13.51 -9.61 -31.35
CA SER A 47 12.22 -8.88 -31.27
C SER A 47 11.00 -9.82 -31.31
N LYS A 48 11.14 -10.99 -31.96
CA LYS A 48 10.11 -12.04 -32.01
C LYS A 48 9.72 -12.53 -30.60
N VAL A 49 10.66 -12.59 -29.66
CA VAL A 49 10.38 -12.98 -28.26
C VAL A 49 9.47 -11.96 -27.59
N ILE A 50 9.74 -10.66 -27.78
CA ILE A 50 8.92 -9.59 -27.20
C ILE A 50 7.56 -9.51 -27.89
N ARG A 51 7.50 -9.70 -29.21
CA ARG A 51 6.24 -9.82 -29.97
C ARG A 51 5.40 -11.01 -29.52
N TYR A 52 6.02 -12.13 -29.16
CA TYR A 52 5.32 -13.28 -28.60
C TYR A 52 4.62 -12.89 -27.29
N ILE A 53 5.35 -12.29 -26.33
CA ILE A 53 4.78 -11.85 -25.05
C ILE A 53 3.60 -10.89 -25.29
N LEU A 54 3.79 -9.84 -26.09
CA LEU A 54 2.75 -8.84 -26.35
C LEU A 54 1.57 -9.41 -27.14
N GLY A 55 1.84 -10.25 -28.13
CA GLY A 55 0.85 -10.88 -29.00
C GLY A 55 -0.07 -11.83 -28.24
N GLU A 56 0.49 -12.63 -27.33
CA GLU A 56 -0.26 -13.52 -26.45
C GLU A 56 -1.26 -12.73 -25.58
N TYR A 57 -0.83 -11.64 -24.94
CA TYR A 57 -1.72 -10.78 -24.14
C TYR A 57 -2.72 -9.99 -24.98
N LEU A 58 -2.41 -9.66 -26.24
CA LEU A 58 -3.38 -9.04 -27.15
C LEU A 58 -4.49 -9.99 -27.60
N ASP A 59 -4.31 -11.30 -27.44
CA ASP A 59 -5.26 -12.32 -27.88
C ASP A 59 -6.21 -12.81 -26.78
N ILE A 60 -5.89 -12.54 -25.50
CA ILE A 60 -6.75 -12.94 -24.37
C ILE A 60 -7.99 -12.05 -24.25
N LYS A 61 -9.09 -12.64 -23.79
CA LYS A 61 -10.37 -11.94 -23.58
C LYS A 61 -10.54 -11.41 -22.15
N GLU A 62 -9.89 -12.04 -21.19
CA GLU A 62 -9.98 -11.75 -19.76
C GLU A 62 -8.58 -11.55 -19.19
N ALA A 63 -8.46 -10.79 -18.11
CA ALA A 63 -7.18 -10.52 -17.48
C ALA A 63 -6.71 -11.72 -16.64
N TYR A 64 -5.64 -12.38 -17.07
CA TYR A 64 -4.92 -13.39 -16.30
C TYR A 64 -3.46 -13.46 -16.74
N ARG A 65 -2.59 -13.99 -15.89
CA ARG A 65 -1.17 -14.16 -16.20
C ARG A 65 -0.95 -15.39 -17.07
N LEU A 66 -0.12 -15.23 -18.11
CA LEU A 66 0.22 -16.28 -19.06
C LEU A 66 1.55 -16.94 -18.66
N ARG A 67 1.50 -18.24 -18.36
CA ARG A 67 2.66 -18.99 -17.84
C ARG A 67 3.91 -18.88 -18.72
N ASN A 68 3.79 -19.05 -20.04
CA ASN A 68 4.95 -18.97 -20.93
C ASN A 68 5.51 -17.54 -20.98
N ALA A 69 4.64 -16.53 -21.05
CA ALA A 69 5.07 -15.13 -21.04
C ALA A 69 5.79 -14.78 -19.72
N ASP A 70 5.29 -15.27 -18.59
CA ASP A 70 5.92 -15.09 -17.27
C ASP A 70 7.28 -15.80 -17.19
N MET A 71 7.36 -17.06 -17.63
CA MET A 71 8.62 -17.82 -17.62
C MET A 71 9.69 -17.13 -18.47
N ILE A 72 9.32 -16.68 -19.68
CA ILE A 72 10.23 -15.96 -20.57
C ILE A 72 10.61 -14.62 -19.93
N GLY A 73 9.64 -13.77 -19.59
CA GLY A 73 9.91 -12.43 -19.08
C GLY A 73 10.72 -12.41 -17.78
N ASN A 74 10.48 -13.36 -16.86
CA ASN A 74 11.26 -13.50 -15.62
C ASN A 74 12.70 -14.01 -15.85
N SER A 75 12.99 -14.52 -17.05
CA SER A 75 14.32 -14.96 -17.50
C SER A 75 15.06 -13.86 -18.29
N LEU A 76 14.41 -12.71 -18.53
CA LEU A 76 15.04 -11.54 -19.13
C LEU A 76 15.59 -10.61 -18.03
N ASP A 77 16.53 -9.76 -18.42
CA ASP A 77 16.99 -8.67 -17.58
C ASP A 77 15.84 -7.67 -17.36
N SER A 78 15.52 -7.41 -16.09
CA SER A 78 14.35 -6.63 -15.71
C SER A 78 14.44 -5.17 -16.15
N GLU A 79 15.65 -4.58 -16.17
CA GLU A 79 15.83 -3.19 -16.56
C GLU A 79 15.54 -3.03 -18.06
N SER A 80 16.23 -3.78 -18.91
CA SER A 80 16.05 -3.71 -20.37
C SER A 80 14.64 -4.11 -20.83
N LEU A 81 14.02 -5.12 -20.21
CA LEU A 81 12.63 -5.49 -20.52
C LEU A 81 11.65 -4.37 -20.13
N SER A 82 11.78 -3.82 -18.92
CA SER A 82 10.89 -2.76 -18.44
C SER A 82 11.02 -1.48 -19.29
N GLU A 83 12.23 -1.16 -19.76
CA GLU A 83 12.48 -0.03 -20.67
C GLU A 83 11.90 -0.23 -22.06
N ALA A 84 12.01 -1.44 -22.62
CA ALA A 84 11.40 -1.77 -23.90
C ALA A 84 9.87 -1.63 -23.82
N LEU A 85 9.25 -2.18 -22.77
CA LEU A 85 7.80 -2.07 -22.55
C LEU A 85 7.34 -0.63 -22.25
N GLU A 86 8.15 0.19 -21.59
CA GLU A 86 7.89 1.63 -21.42
C GLU A 86 7.78 2.35 -22.77
N LYS A 87 8.69 2.07 -23.69
CA LYS A 87 8.69 2.67 -25.02
C LYS A 87 7.47 2.21 -25.81
N VAL A 88 7.11 0.93 -25.75
CA VAL A 88 5.87 0.40 -26.34
C VAL A 88 4.65 1.12 -25.78
N TYR A 89 4.54 1.25 -24.46
CA TYR A 89 3.45 1.97 -23.80
C TYR A 89 3.39 3.45 -24.23
N LYS A 90 4.53 4.14 -24.36
CA LYS A 90 4.58 5.53 -24.81
C LYS A 90 4.23 5.72 -26.29
N SER A 91 4.52 4.73 -27.13
CA SER A 91 4.12 4.76 -28.55
C SER A 91 2.65 4.38 -28.77
N TRP A 92 1.99 3.83 -27.76
CA TRP A 92 0.60 3.41 -27.85
C TRP A 92 -0.34 4.62 -27.82
N ASP A 93 -1.30 4.63 -28.73
CA ASP A 93 -2.33 5.65 -28.90
C ASP A 93 -3.44 5.60 -27.82
N GLU A 94 -3.26 4.79 -26.79
CA GLU A 94 -4.24 4.55 -25.72
C GLU A 94 -5.60 4.02 -26.23
N ASN A 95 -5.65 3.29 -27.36
CA ASN A 95 -6.90 2.77 -27.90
C ASN A 95 -7.42 1.52 -27.17
N ASN A 96 -8.75 1.30 -27.17
CA ASN A 96 -9.34 0.15 -26.48
C ASN A 96 -9.02 -1.22 -27.10
N LYS A 97 -8.63 -1.29 -28.39
CA LYS A 97 -8.40 -2.55 -29.11
C LYS A 97 -7.08 -3.21 -28.70
N THR A 98 -6.08 -2.40 -28.37
CA THR A 98 -4.73 -2.87 -28.00
C THR A 98 -4.40 -2.64 -26.53
N LYS A 99 -5.38 -2.29 -25.70
CA LYS A 99 -5.18 -2.00 -24.26
C LYS A 99 -4.54 -3.15 -23.47
N SER A 100 -4.63 -4.40 -23.94
CA SER A 100 -4.04 -5.55 -23.26
C SER A 100 -2.51 -5.54 -23.22
N ILE A 101 -1.83 -4.65 -23.98
CA ILE A 101 -0.39 -4.40 -23.79
C ILE A 101 -0.07 -3.88 -22.38
N LEU A 102 -1.06 -3.32 -21.67
CA LEU A 102 -0.92 -2.89 -20.28
C LEU A 102 -0.57 -4.06 -19.35
N TYR A 103 -1.01 -5.28 -19.66
CA TYR A 103 -0.75 -6.46 -18.83
C TYR A 103 0.75 -6.79 -18.75
N PRO A 104 1.46 -7.09 -19.85
CA PRO A 104 2.90 -7.32 -19.78
C PRO A 104 3.65 -6.07 -19.31
N TYR A 105 3.20 -4.86 -19.69
CA TYR A 105 3.78 -3.61 -19.17
C TYR A 105 3.78 -3.57 -17.64
N CYS A 106 2.66 -3.86 -16.98
CA CYS A 106 2.56 -3.83 -15.52
C CYS A 106 3.21 -5.04 -14.85
N ILE A 107 3.15 -6.22 -15.47
CA ILE A 107 3.76 -7.45 -14.92
C ILE A 107 5.28 -7.31 -14.79
N PHE A 108 5.92 -6.65 -15.76
CA PHE A 108 7.37 -6.43 -15.77
C PHE A 108 7.76 -4.98 -15.46
N ALA A 109 6.84 -4.19 -14.88
CA ALA A 109 7.08 -2.80 -14.52
C ALA A 109 7.93 -2.70 -13.24
N ASN A 110 8.78 -1.68 -13.19
CA ASN A 110 9.32 -1.19 -11.92
C ASN A 110 8.31 -0.28 -11.20
N ASN A 111 8.62 0.07 -9.95
CA ASN A 111 7.72 0.86 -9.08
C ASN A 111 7.37 2.25 -9.68
N ILE A 112 8.30 2.86 -10.43
CA ILE A 112 8.09 4.17 -11.05
C ILE A 112 7.06 4.09 -12.18
N GLN A 113 7.09 3.02 -12.96
CA GLN A 113 6.17 2.79 -14.06
C GLN A 113 4.75 2.57 -13.56
N LEU A 114 4.59 1.76 -12.51
CA LEU A 114 3.30 1.57 -11.84
C LEU A 114 2.73 2.89 -11.30
N ASP A 115 3.57 3.72 -10.65
CA ASP A 115 3.15 5.04 -10.17
C ASP A 115 2.75 5.99 -11.31
N ASN A 116 3.47 5.95 -12.43
CA ASN A 116 3.17 6.80 -13.59
C ASN A 116 1.85 6.37 -14.25
N LEU A 117 1.62 5.06 -14.38
CA LEU A 117 0.36 4.54 -14.92
C LEU A 117 -0.81 4.85 -14.00
N TYR A 118 -0.63 4.72 -12.68
CA TYR A 118 -1.65 5.12 -11.70
C TYR A 118 -2.00 6.60 -11.82
N LYS A 119 -1.00 7.49 -11.92
CA LYS A 119 -1.22 8.93 -12.15
C LYS A 119 -1.94 9.18 -13.47
N ARG A 120 -1.61 8.44 -14.53
CA ARG A 120 -2.32 8.54 -15.81
C ARG A 120 -3.78 8.16 -15.65
N ALA A 121 -4.07 7.04 -14.97
CA ALA A 121 -5.43 6.59 -14.69
C ALA A 121 -6.22 7.64 -13.91
N VAL A 122 -5.63 8.25 -12.88
CA VAL A 122 -6.22 9.39 -12.15
C VAL A 122 -6.54 10.56 -13.09
N SER A 123 -5.61 10.93 -13.97
CA SER A 123 -5.78 12.10 -14.85
C SER A 123 -6.89 11.93 -15.89
N ILE A 124 -7.14 10.71 -16.36
CA ILE A 124 -8.11 10.42 -17.43
C ILE A 124 -9.46 9.94 -16.91
N ALA A 125 -9.58 9.61 -15.62
CA ALA A 125 -10.74 8.91 -15.09
C ALA A 125 -12.09 9.64 -15.31
N SER A 126 -12.11 10.97 -15.31
CA SER A 126 -13.33 11.75 -15.54
C SER A 126 -13.88 11.60 -16.96
N GLY A 127 -13.01 11.54 -17.97
CA GLY A 127 -13.41 11.45 -19.38
C GLY A 127 -13.31 10.05 -19.99
N ARG A 128 -12.44 9.19 -19.45
CA ARG A 128 -12.09 7.86 -20.00
C ARG A 128 -12.05 6.79 -18.90
N PHE A 129 -13.06 6.77 -18.01
CA PHE A 129 -13.08 5.87 -16.85
C PHE A 129 -12.88 4.39 -17.21
N LYS A 130 -13.42 3.89 -18.34
CA LYS A 130 -13.23 2.49 -18.78
C LYS A 130 -11.77 2.12 -19.02
N LEU A 131 -11.01 3.06 -19.59
CA LEU A 131 -9.58 2.89 -19.80
C LEU A 131 -8.83 2.98 -18.46
N ALA A 132 -9.19 3.93 -17.59
CA ALA A 132 -8.64 4.00 -16.23
C ALA A 132 -8.88 2.68 -15.46
N CYS A 133 -10.07 2.09 -15.53
CA CYS A 133 -10.36 0.77 -14.97
C CYS A 133 -9.41 -0.31 -15.52
N SER A 134 -9.16 -0.32 -16.83
CA SER A 134 -8.24 -1.29 -17.46
C SER A 134 -6.79 -1.07 -17.02
N MET A 135 -6.37 0.17 -16.77
CA MET A 135 -5.06 0.47 -16.19
C MET A 135 -4.94 -0.07 -14.76
N LEU A 136 -5.97 0.09 -13.93
CA LEU A 136 -5.98 -0.42 -12.54
C LEU A 136 -6.03 -1.95 -12.48
N GLU A 137 -6.76 -2.59 -13.40
CA GLU A 137 -6.76 -4.04 -13.59
C GLU A 137 -5.36 -4.56 -13.95
N ALA A 138 -4.67 -3.89 -14.88
CA ALA A 138 -3.31 -4.25 -15.24
C ALA A 138 -2.30 -4.03 -14.10
N ILE A 139 -2.44 -2.93 -13.33
CA ILE A 139 -1.61 -2.68 -12.14
C ILE A 139 -1.82 -3.80 -11.11
N ALA A 140 -3.06 -4.25 -10.88
CA ALA A 140 -3.34 -5.37 -9.99
C ALA A 140 -2.68 -6.67 -10.47
N LEU A 141 -2.72 -6.93 -11.78
CA LEU A 141 -2.14 -8.12 -12.42
C LEU A 141 -0.62 -8.19 -12.28
N SER A 142 0.06 -7.07 -12.00
CA SER A 142 1.49 -7.08 -11.66
C SER A 142 1.80 -8.03 -10.50
N GLY A 143 0.85 -8.19 -9.56
CA GLY A 143 1.01 -9.00 -8.36
C GLY A 143 2.07 -8.47 -7.37
N THR A 144 2.62 -7.27 -7.63
CA THR A 144 3.61 -6.65 -6.75
C THR A 144 2.92 -5.99 -5.55
N LYS A 145 3.59 -5.96 -4.39
CA LYS A 145 3.08 -5.24 -3.19
C LYS A 145 2.73 -3.79 -3.52
N LYS A 146 3.60 -3.09 -4.26
CA LYS A 146 3.37 -1.72 -4.74
C LYS A 146 2.10 -1.60 -5.59
N GLY A 147 1.95 -2.43 -6.62
CA GLY A 147 0.78 -2.39 -7.51
C GLY A 147 -0.52 -2.68 -6.76
N LEU A 148 -0.54 -3.72 -5.93
CA LEU A 148 -1.70 -4.07 -5.11
C LEU A 148 -2.03 -2.97 -4.09
N ALA A 149 -1.03 -2.33 -3.48
CA ALA A 149 -1.23 -1.21 -2.56
C ALA A 149 -1.88 0.01 -3.26
N LEU A 150 -1.48 0.32 -4.50
CA LEU A 150 -2.10 1.39 -5.30
C LEU A 150 -3.58 1.08 -5.60
N VAL A 151 -3.89 -0.17 -5.95
CA VAL A 151 -5.27 -0.60 -6.23
C VAL A 151 -6.12 -0.61 -4.96
N TYR A 152 -5.56 -1.03 -3.84
CA TYR A 152 -6.23 -0.97 -2.53
C TYR A 152 -6.49 0.48 -2.08
N GLU A 153 -5.56 1.40 -2.30
CA GLU A 153 -5.81 2.83 -2.02
C GLU A 153 -6.94 3.36 -2.91
N ALA A 154 -6.95 2.99 -4.18
CA ALA A 154 -7.98 3.38 -5.14
C ALA A 154 -9.36 2.83 -4.77
N SER A 155 -9.45 1.60 -4.26
CA SER A 155 -10.74 1.03 -3.82
C SER A 155 -11.38 1.82 -2.68
N ARG A 156 -10.58 2.56 -1.90
CA ARG A 156 -11.08 3.40 -0.80
C ARG A 156 -11.34 4.84 -1.21
N LYS A 157 -10.38 5.47 -1.88
CA LYS A 157 -10.29 6.94 -1.97
C LYS A 157 -10.38 7.50 -3.39
N PHE A 158 -10.53 6.66 -4.41
CA PHE A 158 -10.57 7.14 -5.79
C PHE A 158 -11.83 7.97 -6.07
N LYS A 159 -11.66 9.17 -6.66
CA LYS A 159 -12.75 10.14 -6.85
C LYS A 159 -13.86 9.64 -7.78
N GLN A 160 -13.47 8.99 -8.89
CA GLN A 160 -14.42 8.44 -9.85
C GLN A 160 -15.01 7.13 -9.31
N ALA A 161 -16.31 7.13 -9.00
CA ALA A 161 -17.01 5.98 -8.39
C ALA A 161 -16.84 4.69 -9.19
N SER A 162 -16.93 4.73 -10.53
CA SER A 162 -16.75 3.54 -11.38
C SER A 162 -15.37 2.90 -11.23
N VAL A 163 -14.31 3.71 -11.10
CA VAL A 163 -12.94 3.22 -10.91
C VAL A 163 -12.75 2.70 -9.49
N LYS A 164 -13.25 3.43 -8.48
CA LYS A 164 -13.27 2.99 -7.07
C LYS A 164 -13.93 1.62 -6.91
N ASN A 165 -15.11 1.44 -7.50
CA ASN A 165 -15.87 0.19 -7.45
C ASN A 165 -15.13 -0.94 -8.17
N THR A 166 -14.53 -0.66 -9.34
CA THR A 166 -13.70 -1.64 -10.05
C THR A 166 -12.54 -2.13 -9.18
N CYS A 167 -11.81 -1.21 -8.56
CA CYS A 167 -10.72 -1.56 -7.64
C CYS A 167 -11.24 -2.36 -6.43
N SER A 168 -12.40 -1.99 -5.89
CA SER A 168 -13.04 -2.73 -4.79
C SER A 168 -13.37 -4.16 -5.18
N PHE A 169 -13.92 -4.38 -6.37
CA PHE A 169 -14.20 -5.74 -6.89
C PHE A 169 -12.93 -6.55 -7.12
N ILE A 170 -11.86 -5.94 -7.63
CA ILE A 170 -10.55 -6.60 -7.79
C ILE A 170 -10.03 -7.08 -6.44
N ILE A 171 -10.02 -6.21 -5.42
CA ILE A 171 -9.57 -6.59 -4.08
C ILE A 171 -10.47 -7.69 -3.51
N GLU A 172 -11.79 -7.58 -3.64
CA GLU A 172 -12.72 -8.62 -3.17
C GLU A 172 -12.51 -9.98 -3.83
N ASP A 173 -12.26 -10.02 -5.13
CA ASP A 173 -12.00 -11.26 -5.84
C ASP A 173 -10.69 -11.92 -5.36
N ILE A 174 -9.64 -11.12 -5.19
CA ILE A 174 -8.36 -11.59 -4.65
C ILE A 174 -8.53 -12.12 -3.23
N THR A 175 -9.19 -11.36 -2.34
CA THR A 175 -9.32 -11.73 -0.93
C THR A 175 -10.21 -12.96 -0.75
N LYS A 176 -11.28 -13.10 -1.55
CA LYS A 176 -12.12 -14.31 -1.59
C LYS A 176 -11.33 -15.54 -2.00
N LYS A 177 -10.48 -15.44 -3.04
CA LYS A 177 -9.61 -16.54 -3.49
C LYS A 177 -8.57 -16.93 -2.45
N LEU A 178 -8.07 -15.95 -1.69
CA LEU A 178 -7.10 -16.17 -0.60
C LEU A 178 -7.75 -16.60 0.73
N GLY A 179 -9.07 -16.48 0.88
CA GLY A 179 -9.77 -16.80 2.12
C GLY A 179 -9.45 -15.86 3.29
N ILE A 180 -9.08 -14.60 3.01
CA ILE A 180 -8.70 -13.61 4.03
C ILE A 180 -9.55 -12.34 3.94
N SER A 181 -9.58 -11.53 4.99
CA SER A 181 -10.27 -10.23 4.97
C SER A 181 -9.51 -9.20 4.11
N LYS A 182 -10.19 -8.10 3.76
CA LYS A 182 -9.56 -6.97 3.06
C LYS A 182 -8.46 -6.34 3.90
N GLU A 183 -8.66 -6.29 5.21
CA GLU A 183 -7.75 -5.69 6.17
C GLU A 183 -6.49 -6.55 6.32
N ALA A 184 -6.64 -7.89 6.42
CA ALA A 184 -5.52 -8.82 6.45
C ALA A 184 -4.74 -8.82 5.13
N PHE A 185 -5.42 -8.71 3.99
CA PHE A 185 -4.74 -8.55 2.71
C PHE A 185 -3.97 -7.24 2.63
N ALA A 186 -4.56 -6.14 3.09
CA ALA A 186 -3.93 -4.84 3.13
C ALA A 186 -2.69 -4.79 4.04
N ASP A 187 -2.59 -5.66 5.05
CA ASP A 187 -1.37 -5.85 5.85
C ASP A 187 -0.26 -6.55 5.04
N LYS A 188 -0.61 -7.57 4.24
CA LYS A 188 0.36 -8.36 3.46
C LYS A 188 0.96 -7.61 2.27
N ILE A 189 0.26 -6.61 1.74
CA ILE A 189 0.70 -5.83 0.57
C ILE A 189 1.46 -4.55 0.94
N ILE A 190 1.75 -4.30 2.23
CA ILE A 190 2.51 -3.12 2.65
C ILE A 190 3.90 -3.19 1.99
N PRO A 191 4.28 -2.21 1.14
CA PRO A 191 5.57 -2.21 0.48
C PRO A 191 6.73 -2.15 1.48
N ASP A 192 7.77 -2.90 1.20
CA ASP A 192 9.07 -2.86 1.88
C ASP A 192 10.14 -2.16 1.02
N PHE A 193 9.78 -1.69 -0.18
CA PHE A 193 10.67 -0.98 -1.12
C PHE A 193 12.00 -1.72 -1.39
N ASP A 194 11.94 -3.06 -1.39
CA ASP A 194 13.07 -3.99 -1.52
C ASP A 194 14.10 -3.92 -0.37
N PHE A 195 13.73 -3.35 0.77
CA PHE A 195 14.51 -3.48 2.00
C PHE A 195 14.16 -4.78 2.71
N ASP A 196 15.18 -5.47 3.22
CA ASP A 196 14.99 -6.60 4.11
C ASP A 196 14.58 -6.16 5.52
N LYS A 197 14.34 -7.13 6.40
CA LYS A 197 14.00 -6.89 7.81
C LYS A 197 15.06 -6.12 8.61
N ASN A 198 16.30 -6.05 8.12
CA ASN A 198 17.37 -5.28 8.76
C ASN A 198 17.49 -3.87 8.18
N GLY A 199 16.55 -3.46 7.31
CA GLY A 199 16.61 -2.18 6.64
C GLY A 199 17.73 -2.12 5.60
N VAL A 200 18.13 -3.25 5.01
CA VAL A 200 19.17 -3.32 3.99
C VAL A 200 18.57 -3.62 2.62
N ARG A 201 18.96 -2.84 1.62
CA ARG A 201 18.67 -3.09 0.20
C ARG A 201 19.97 -3.22 -0.58
N ILE A 202 20.13 -4.28 -1.34
CA ILE A 202 21.31 -4.51 -2.20
C ILE A 202 20.96 -4.15 -3.64
N ILE A 203 21.81 -3.35 -4.28
CA ILE A 203 21.72 -3.01 -5.70
C ILE A 203 22.97 -3.53 -6.39
N GLU A 204 22.80 -4.56 -7.21
CA GLU A 204 23.85 -5.14 -8.06
C GLU A 204 23.60 -4.74 -9.51
N SER A 205 24.65 -4.23 -10.17
CA SER A 205 24.60 -3.82 -11.57
C SER A 205 26.01 -3.87 -12.15
N ASP A 206 26.26 -4.81 -13.06
CA ASP A 206 27.57 -5.07 -13.65
C ASP A 206 28.65 -5.22 -12.55
N ASN A 207 29.82 -4.59 -12.71
CA ASN A 207 30.91 -4.54 -11.72
C ASN A 207 30.64 -3.60 -10.53
N LYS A 208 29.39 -3.43 -10.11
CA LYS A 208 28.99 -2.57 -8.99
C LYS A 208 28.06 -3.29 -8.04
N LYS A 209 28.32 -3.10 -6.76
CA LYS A 209 27.48 -3.60 -5.68
C LYS A 209 27.34 -2.53 -4.61
N PHE A 210 26.14 -2.01 -4.45
CA PHE A 210 25.82 -1.00 -3.45
C PHE A 210 24.93 -1.59 -2.37
N LYS A 211 25.37 -1.46 -1.12
CA LYS A 211 24.55 -1.70 0.07
C LYS A 211 23.90 -0.39 0.51
N ILE A 212 22.57 -0.35 0.47
CA ILE A 212 21.76 0.75 0.95
C ILE A 212 21.23 0.38 2.33
N THR A 213 21.48 1.21 3.34
CA THR A 213 21.01 0.97 4.71
C THR A 213 20.04 2.07 5.12
N LEU A 214 18.87 1.68 5.61
CA LEU A 214 17.85 2.55 6.17
C LEU A 214 18.24 2.99 7.59
N LYS A 215 18.17 4.29 7.85
CA LYS A 215 18.39 4.88 9.17
C LYS A 215 17.06 5.03 9.94
N PRO A 216 17.09 5.23 11.28
CA PRO A 216 15.88 5.41 12.09
C PRO A 216 14.97 6.57 11.65
N ASP A 217 15.53 7.61 11.02
CA ASP A 217 14.80 8.75 10.45
C ASP A 217 14.29 8.51 9.02
N PHE A 218 14.35 7.25 8.55
CA PHE A 218 14.06 6.80 7.19
C PHE A 218 14.90 7.43 6.08
N THR A 219 16.02 8.08 6.43
CA THR A 219 17.05 8.41 5.43
C THR A 219 17.89 7.17 5.12
N ILE A 220 18.68 7.24 4.04
CA ILE A 220 19.50 6.11 3.58
C ILE A 220 20.99 6.47 3.65
N SER A 221 21.84 5.50 3.98
CA SER A 221 23.28 5.52 3.68
C SER A 221 23.58 4.58 2.53
N ILE A 222 24.67 4.84 1.81
CA ILE A 222 25.08 4.12 0.61
C ILE A 222 26.53 3.69 0.78
N PHE A 223 26.77 2.39 0.67
CA PHE A 223 28.11 1.82 0.72
C PHE A 223 28.40 1.06 -0.58
N ASP A 224 29.46 1.45 -1.28
CA ASP A 224 29.97 0.76 -2.47
C ASP A 224 30.92 -0.34 -2.01
N GLU A 225 30.48 -1.59 -2.10
CA GLU A 225 31.25 -2.75 -1.63
C GLU A 225 32.48 -3.00 -2.51
N MET A 226 32.40 -2.70 -3.81
CA MET A 226 33.50 -2.92 -4.75
C MET A 226 34.63 -1.92 -4.54
N LYS A 227 34.30 -0.68 -4.14
CA LYS A 227 35.29 0.37 -3.84
C LYS A 227 35.58 0.53 -2.35
N ASN A 228 34.93 -0.26 -1.49
CA ASN A 228 35.00 -0.14 -0.03
C ASN A 228 34.81 1.31 0.45
N LYS A 229 33.76 1.99 -0.05
CA LYS A 229 33.56 3.42 0.15
C LYS A 229 32.12 3.79 0.49
N GLU A 230 31.95 4.60 1.53
CA GLU A 230 30.66 5.18 1.89
C GLU A 230 30.39 6.50 1.14
N TYR A 231 29.14 6.71 0.75
CA TYR A 231 28.66 7.89 0.07
C TYR A 231 27.51 8.55 0.85
N LYS A 232 27.62 9.87 1.06
CA LYS A 232 26.53 10.69 1.63
C LYS A 232 25.44 11.04 0.61
N THR A 233 25.74 10.92 -0.68
CA THR A 233 24.84 11.21 -1.80
C THR A 233 24.99 10.14 -2.88
N LEU A 234 23.97 9.95 -3.72
CA LEU A 234 24.01 8.98 -4.81
C LEU A 234 25.23 9.26 -5.73
N PRO A 235 26.16 8.29 -5.90
CA PRO A 235 27.35 8.51 -6.71
C PRO A 235 26.99 8.74 -8.19
N LYS A 236 27.91 9.40 -8.93
CA LYS A 236 27.65 9.76 -10.35
C LYS A 236 27.42 8.53 -11.22
N ASP A 237 28.12 7.44 -10.92
CA ASP A 237 28.07 6.16 -11.62
C ASP A 237 27.00 5.20 -11.06
N PHE A 238 26.10 5.66 -10.19
CA PHE A 238 25.01 4.83 -9.67
C PHE A 238 24.02 4.41 -10.78
N PRO A 239 23.50 3.17 -10.76
CA PRO A 239 22.53 2.69 -11.75
C PRO A 239 21.29 3.59 -11.85
N GLN A 240 20.87 3.93 -13.08
CA GLN A 240 19.87 4.99 -13.31
C GLN A 240 18.48 4.66 -12.77
N THR A 241 18.01 3.42 -12.95
CA THR A 241 16.67 3.01 -12.48
C THR A 241 16.59 3.04 -10.95
N PRO A 242 17.47 2.33 -10.20
CA PRO A 242 17.52 2.43 -8.74
C PRO A 242 17.76 3.87 -8.24
N LYS A 243 18.56 4.69 -8.94
CA LYS A 243 18.75 6.11 -8.59
C LYS A 243 17.44 6.88 -8.53
N LYS A 244 16.58 6.69 -9.54
CA LYS A 244 15.27 7.37 -9.62
C LYS A 244 14.33 6.88 -8.51
N GLU A 245 14.37 5.59 -8.17
CA GLU A 245 13.58 5.03 -7.08
C GLU A 245 14.01 5.60 -5.72
N LEU A 246 15.32 5.57 -5.42
CA LEU A 246 15.87 6.11 -4.17
C LEU A 246 15.62 7.61 -4.03
N THR A 247 15.58 8.36 -5.14
CA THR A 247 15.24 9.80 -5.11
C THR A 247 13.79 10.05 -4.68
N LYS A 248 12.86 9.13 -4.98
CA LYS A 248 11.44 9.23 -4.59
C LYS A 248 11.13 8.54 -3.26
N LEU A 249 12.00 7.63 -2.83
CA LEU A 249 11.80 6.74 -1.69
C LEU A 249 11.28 7.47 -0.44
N LYS A 250 11.90 8.58 -0.03
CA LYS A 250 11.46 9.34 1.15
C LYS A 250 10.01 9.84 1.04
N SER A 251 9.61 10.32 -0.15
CA SER A 251 8.22 10.76 -0.37
C SER A 251 7.25 9.59 -0.33
N ASP A 252 7.63 8.45 -0.89
CA ASP A 252 6.78 7.27 -0.95
C ASP A 252 6.65 6.59 0.42
N ILE A 253 7.73 6.52 1.21
CA ILE A 253 7.70 6.11 2.61
C ILE A 253 6.75 7.01 3.39
N ASN A 254 6.87 8.34 3.28
CA ASN A 254 6.00 9.26 4.03
C ASN A 254 4.51 9.08 3.69
N LYS A 255 4.17 8.84 2.42
CA LYS A 255 2.79 8.53 2.02
C LYS A 255 2.31 7.19 2.58
N MET A 256 3.17 6.18 2.54
CA MET A 256 2.89 4.86 3.09
C MET A 256 2.67 4.96 4.60
N LEU A 257 3.58 5.59 5.35
CA LEU A 257 3.48 5.79 6.80
C LEU A 257 2.19 6.53 7.16
N LYS A 258 1.85 7.62 6.46
CA LYS A 258 0.58 8.32 6.66
C LYS A 258 -0.62 7.39 6.49
N THR A 259 -0.61 6.56 5.45
CA THR A 259 -1.69 5.60 5.19
C THR A 259 -1.78 4.55 6.29
N GLN A 260 -0.64 4.06 6.79
CA GLN A 260 -0.62 3.08 7.88
C GLN A 260 -1.02 3.70 9.22
N THR A 261 -0.67 4.97 9.49
CA THR A 261 -1.21 5.74 10.64
C THR A 261 -2.74 5.77 10.61
N GLU A 262 -3.33 6.15 9.47
CA GLU A 262 -4.79 6.19 9.32
C GLU A 262 -5.43 4.80 9.50
N ARG A 263 -4.76 3.73 9.06
CA ARG A 263 -5.25 2.35 9.25
C ARG A 263 -5.11 1.88 10.70
N LEU A 264 -4.03 2.23 11.39
CA LEU A 264 -3.85 1.87 12.80
C LEU A 264 -4.80 2.63 13.72
N GLN A 265 -5.22 3.84 13.35
CA GLN A 265 -6.33 4.51 14.01
C GLN A 265 -7.65 3.72 13.88
N LEU A 266 -7.92 3.15 12.70
CA LEU A 266 -9.08 2.26 12.54
C LEU A 266 -8.95 1.01 13.41
N VAL A 267 -7.75 0.41 13.52
CA VAL A 267 -7.50 -0.72 14.43
C VAL A 267 -7.68 -0.34 15.90
N LEU A 268 -7.27 0.87 16.31
CA LEU A 268 -7.53 1.35 17.68
C LEU A 268 -9.04 1.35 17.95
N MET A 269 -9.82 1.81 16.98
CA MET A 269 -11.28 1.89 17.05
C MET A 269 -11.97 0.52 16.98
N ASP A 270 -11.63 -0.34 16.02
CA ASP A 270 -12.32 -1.63 15.83
C ASP A 270 -11.76 -2.77 16.69
N GLY A 271 -10.53 -2.67 17.20
CA GLY A 271 -9.90 -3.70 18.02
C GLY A 271 -9.63 -5.00 17.29
N ARG A 272 -9.53 -4.98 15.96
CA ARG A 272 -9.10 -6.13 15.16
C ARG A 272 -7.76 -6.62 15.67
N LYS A 273 -7.67 -7.93 15.84
CA LYS A 273 -6.50 -8.60 16.40
C LYS A 273 -5.74 -9.37 15.34
N TRP A 274 -4.46 -9.55 15.60
CA TRP A 274 -3.56 -10.43 14.87
C TRP A 274 -3.14 -11.56 15.81
N THR A 275 -2.81 -12.72 15.25
CA THR A 275 -1.96 -13.67 15.99
C THR A 275 -0.58 -13.05 16.22
N LEU A 276 0.17 -13.54 17.21
CA LEU A 276 1.54 -13.08 17.45
C LEU A 276 2.43 -13.21 16.19
N ASN A 277 2.27 -14.29 15.42
CA ASN A 277 3.02 -14.51 14.19
C ASN A 277 2.67 -13.49 13.09
N GLU A 278 1.38 -13.24 12.84
CA GLU A 278 0.96 -12.20 11.89
C GLU A 278 1.47 -10.82 12.32
N TRP A 279 1.41 -10.52 13.62
CA TRP A 279 1.94 -9.26 14.14
C TRP A 279 3.46 -9.14 13.88
N LYS A 280 4.23 -10.21 14.10
CA LYS A 280 5.67 -10.23 13.77
C LYS A 280 5.90 -10.07 12.26
N GLU A 281 5.20 -10.79 11.41
CA GLU A 281 5.34 -10.64 9.94
C GLU A 281 5.07 -9.20 9.47
N ILE A 282 4.08 -8.53 10.09
CA ILE A 282 3.67 -7.18 9.70
C ILE A 282 4.62 -6.14 10.28
N PHE A 283 4.91 -6.19 11.57
CA PHE A 283 5.60 -5.12 12.29
C PHE A 283 7.07 -5.41 12.55
N PHE A 284 7.49 -6.67 12.65
CA PHE A 284 8.90 -7.01 12.83
C PHE A 284 9.64 -7.12 11.49
N ASP A 285 9.11 -7.89 10.54
CA ASP A 285 9.81 -8.19 9.29
C ASP A 285 9.79 -7.03 8.29
N ASN A 286 8.81 -6.13 8.37
CA ASN A 286 8.81 -4.91 7.56
C ASN A 286 9.51 -3.76 8.32
N PRO A 287 10.66 -3.24 7.82
CA PRO A 287 11.47 -2.26 8.54
C PRO A 287 10.75 -0.91 8.76
N PHE A 288 9.74 -0.58 7.94
CA PHE A 288 8.96 0.64 8.11
C PHE A 288 7.84 0.47 9.12
N MET A 289 7.25 -0.73 9.19
CA MET A 289 6.20 -1.04 10.15
C MET A 289 6.75 -1.21 11.57
N ARG A 290 8.02 -1.60 11.71
CA ARG A 290 8.71 -1.67 13.01
C ARG A 290 8.65 -0.36 13.79
N ALA A 291 8.71 0.77 13.10
CA ALA A 291 8.56 2.07 13.74
C ALA A 291 7.19 2.24 14.42
N PHE A 292 6.13 1.59 13.94
CA PHE A 292 4.84 1.58 14.64
C PHE A 292 4.82 0.63 15.83
N ALA A 293 5.46 -0.54 15.72
CA ALA A 293 5.59 -1.47 16.85
C ALA A 293 6.28 -0.81 18.05
N VAL A 294 7.36 -0.08 17.81
CA VAL A 294 8.13 0.61 18.86
C VAL A 294 7.39 1.82 19.46
N LYS A 295 6.64 2.55 18.63
CA LYS A 295 5.99 3.82 19.03
C LYS A 295 4.59 3.67 19.61
N LEU A 296 4.01 2.49 19.55
CA LEU A 296 2.66 2.19 20.01
C LEU A 296 2.69 1.17 21.13
N ILE A 297 1.65 1.19 21.95
CA ILE A 297 1.45 0.23 23.04
C ILE A 297 0.46 -0.84 22.60
N TRP A 298 0.78 -2.08 22.91
CA TRP A 298 0.02 -3.23 22.45
C TRP A 298 -0.60 -3.95 23.65
N GLY A 299 -1.76 -4.56 23.42
CA GLY A 299 -2.39 -5.46 24.38
C GLY A 299 -2.25 -6.90 23.91
N VAL A 300 -2.09 -7.81 24.88
CA VAL A 300 -2.15 -9.26 24.70
C VAL A 300 -3.52 -9.73 25.17
N TYR A 301 -4.21 -10.51 24.35
CA TYR A 301 -5.58 -10.96 24.58
C TYR A 301 -5.68 -12.46 24.46
N ASP A 302 -6.58 -13.04 25.27
CA ASP A 302 -7.03 -14.41 25.08
C ASP A 302 -8.05 -14.53 23.92
N LYS A 303 -8.45 -15.77 23.65
CA LYS A 303 -9.48 -16.10 22.65
C LYS A 303 -10.88 -15.53 22.96
N ASP A 304 -11.13 -15.18 24.21
CA ASP A 304 -12.40 -14.65 24.71
C ASP A 304 -12.39 -13.10 24.72
N ASN A 305 -11.35 -12.49 24.13
CA ASN A 305 -11.08 -11.05 24.04
C ASN A 305 -10.80 -10.35 25.37
N ASN A 306 -10.40 -11.07 26.42
CA ASN A 306 -9.97 -10.43 27.67
C ASN A 306 -8.53 -9.92 27.53
N LEU A 307 -8.29 -8.70 27.98
CA LEU A 307 -6.94 -8.13 28.07
C LEU A 307 -6.17 -8.85 29.19
N LEU A 308 -5.09 -9.54 28.83
CA LEU A 308 -4.23 -10.28 29.76
C LEU A 308 -3.06 -9.43 30.26
N SER A 309 -2.42 -8.71 29.34
CA SER A 309 -1.27 -7.85 29.64
C SER A 309 -1.08 -6.80 28.54
N THR A 310 -0.16 -5.87 28.78
CA THR A 310 0.19 -4.83 27.81
C THR A 310 1.71 -4.79 27.64
N PHE A 311 2.18 -4.40 26.46
CA PHE A 311 3.60 -4.36 26.15
C PHE A 311 3.97 -3.23 25.19
N ARG A 312 5.25 -2.86 25.22
CA ARG A 312 5.94 -2.11 24.16
C ARG A 312 6.98 -3.03 23.52
N TYR A 313 7.12 -2.92 22.20
CA TYR A 313 8.16 -3.63 21.47
C TYR A 313 9.44 -2.78 21.41
N MET A 314 10.58 -3.40 21.67
CA MET A 314 11.88 -2.73 21.76
C MET A 314 12.71 -2.94 20.49
N ASP A 315 13.68 -2.04 20.23
CA ASP A 315 14.52 -2.10 19.03
C ASP A 315 15.39 -3.37 18.94
N ASP A 316 15.70 -4.00 20.08
CA ASP A 316 16.46 -5.24 20.19
C ASP A 316 15.63 -6.51 19.97
N GLY A 317 14.30 -6.38 19.82
CA GLY A 317 13.40 -7.52 19.62
C GLY A 317 12.63 -7.97 20.85
N SER A 318 12.94 -7.42 22.03
CA SER A 318 12.26 -7.76 23.28
C SER A 318 10.86 -7.13 23.37
N PHE A 319 10.02 -7.72 24.22
CA PHE A 319 8.73 -7.15 24.63
C PHE A 319 8.85 -6.73 26.09
N ASN A 320 8.62 -5.44 26.39
CA ASN A 320 8.68 -4.95 27.76
C ASN A 320 7.29 -4.59 28.27
N ASN A 321 7.04 -4.81 29.56
CA ASN A 321 5.84 -4.35 30.26
C ASN A 321 5.96 -2.87 30.66
N ALA A 322 4.95 -2.34 31.37
CA ALA A 322 4.90 -0.93 31.75
C ALA A 322 5.99 -0.52 32.77
N ASP A 323 6.54 -1.50 33.50
CA ASP A 323 7.61 -1.32 34.50
C ASP A 323 9.01 -1.54 33.88
N ASP A 324 9.09 -1.58 32.54
CA ASP A 324 10.31 -1.80 31.74
C ASP A 324 10.98 -3.17 31.95
N GLU A 325 10.18 -4.17 32.34
CA GLU A 325 10.65 -5.55 32.50
C GLU A 325 10.34 -6.36 31.24
N GLU A 326 11.34 -7.11 30.76
CA GLU A 326 11.18 -8.03 29.63
C GLU A 326 10.15 -9.12 29.96
N MET A 327 9.27 -9.39 29.01
CA MET A 327 8.22 -10.39 29.11
C MET A 327 8.13 -11.26 27.86
N ASN A 328 7.64 -12.49 28.05
CA ASN A 328 7.34 -13.39 26.94
C ASN A 328 5.85 -13.35 26.61
N ILE A 329 5.52 -13.52 25.33
CA ILE A 329 4.14 -13.61 24.84
C ILE A 329 3.93 -15.00 24.27
N GLU A 330 2.84 -15.67 24.69
CA GLU A 330 2.49 -17.00 24.19
C GLU A 330 2.15 -16.97 22.70
N ASP A 331 2.51 -18.04 21.97
CA ASP A 331 2.35 -18.10 20.51
C ASP A 331 0.88 -18.04 20.04
N ASN A 332 -0.05 -18.48 20.87
CA ASN A 332 -1.49 -18.47 20.62
C ASN A 332 -2.17 -17.15 21.04
N ALA A 333 -1.42 -16.18 21.56
CA ALA A 333 -1.97 -14.92 22.00
C ALA A 333 -2.42 -14.06 20.82
N LEU A 334 -3.47 -13.27 21.06
CA LEU A 334 -3.98 -12.28 20.13
C LEU A 334 -3.44 -10.90 20.50
N ILE A 335 -3.00 -10.15 19.51
CA ILE A 335 -2.36 -8.85 19.67
C ILE A 335 -3.20 -7.78 18.98
N THR A 336 -3.42 -6.65 19.65
CA THR A 336 -3.94 -5.42 19.02
C THR A 336 -3.46 -4.19 19.79
N LEU A 337 -3.81 -3.00 19.31
CA LEU A 337 -3.52 -1.76 20.02
C LEU A 337 -4.28 -1.71 21.34
N LEU A 338 -3.60 -1.34 22.41
CA LEU A 338 -4.23 -1.04 23.69
C LEU A 338 -5.19 0.13 23.51
N SER A 339 -6.47 -0.06 23.86
CA SER A 339 -7.43 1.03 23.97
C SER A 339 -7.42 1.61 25.40
N PRO A 340 -7.44 2.94 25.57
CA PRO A 340 -7.61 3.57 26.88
C PRO A 340 -8.87 3.12 27.64
N MET A 341 -9.90 2.62 26.94
CA MET A 341 -11.13 2.13 27.57
C MET A 341 -10.98 0.75 28.24
N GLU A 342 -9.93 0.00 27.91
CA GLU A 342 -9.73 -1.36 28.40
C GLU A 342 -8.83 -1.40 29.65
N THR A 343 -8.38 -0.24 30.12
CA THR A 343 -7.43 -0.12 31.22
C THR A 343 -7.72 1.08 32.11
N ASN A 344 -7.04 1.15 33.26
CA ASN A 344 -7.12 2.27 34.17
C ASN A 344 -6.14 3.40 33.79
N LYS A 345 -6.38 4.58 34.39
CA LYS A 345 -5.60 5.80 34.19
C LYS A 345 -4.13 5.64 34.60
N GLU A 346 -3.86 4.91 35.68
CA GLU A 346 -2.51 4.69 36.22
C GLU A 346 -1.61 3.99 35.21
N LEU A 347 -2.10 2.92 34.56
CA LEU A 347 -1.35 2.20 33.54
C LEU A 347 -1.10 3.07 32.30
N ILE A 348 -2.07 3.90 31.90
CA ILE A 348 -1.91 4.85 30.79
C ILE A 348 -0.80 5.86 31.11
N GLU A 349 -0.77 6.38 32.34
CA GLU A 349 0.27 7.31 32.80
C GLU A 349 1.65 6.64 32.85
N LYS A 350 1.75 5.40 33.35
CA LYS A 350 3.01 4.63 33.31
C LYS A 350 3.54 4.47 31.89
N TRP A 351 2.69 4.08 30.94
CA TRP A 351 3.10 3.95 29.54
C TRP A 351 3.53 5.28 28.93
N LYS A 352 2.82 6.37 29.24
CA LYS A 352 3.20 7.71 28.80
C LYS A 352 4.56 8.14 29.36
N SER A 353 4.83 7.87 30.64
CA SER A 353 6.14 8.11 31.25
C SER A 353 7.23 7.31 30.55
N GLN A 354 7.04 6.00 30.36
CA GLN A 354 8.03 5.17 29.67
C GLN A 354 8.28 5.65 28.23
N LEU A 355 7.25 6.01 27.47
CA LEU A 355 7.43 6.58 26.13
C LEU A 355 8.23 7.90 26.17
N SER A 356 7.97 8.75 27.17
CA SER A 356 8.70 10.01 27.36
C SER A 356 10.17 9.78 27.74
N ASP A 357 10.46 8.80 28.59
CA ASP A 357 11.84 8.49 29.04
C ASP A 357 12.73 8.01 27.88
N TYR A 358 12.12 7.45 26.84
CA TYR A 358 12.79 7.00 25.61
C TYR A 358 12.64 8.00 24.44
N ASP A 359 12.19 9.24 24.69
CA ASP A 359 11.96 10.30 23.68
C ASP A 359 11.03 9.86 22.53
N ILE A 360 10.06 9.00 22.83
CA ILE A 360 9.14 8.43 21.84
C ILE A 360 7.89 9.29 21.69
N VAL A 361 7.69 9.79 20.46
CA VAL A 361 6.44 10.44 20.04
C VAL A 361 5.56 9.44 19.30
N GLN A 362 4.34 9.22 19.84
CA GLN A 362 3.35 8.35 19.20
C GLN A 362 2.87 8.93 17.86
N PRO A 363 2.59 8.10 16.85
CA PRO A 363 2.11 8.55 15.54
C PRO A 363 0.68 9.14 15.56
N PHE A 364 -0.08 8.87 16.62
CA PHE A 364 -1.39 9.45 16.94
C PHE A 364 -1.62 9.37 18.45
N ASN A 365 -2.61 10.10 18.98
CA ASN A 365 -2.94 10.12 20.41
C ASN A 365 -3.60 8.79 20.85
N GLN A 366 -2.81 7.72 20.99
CA GLN A 366 -3.33 6.42 21.40
C GLN A 366 -3.75 6.41 22.86
N LEU A 367 -2.89 6.95 23.74
CA LEU A 367 -3.01 6.85 25.20
C LEU A 367 -3.74 8.06 25.80
N SER A 368 -4.90 8.43 25.25
CA SER A 368 -5.65 9.59 25.77
C SER A 368 -6.11 9.34 27.21
N LEU A 369 -6.09 10.41 28.03
CA LEU A 369 -6.64 10.39 29.39
C LEU A 369 -8.07 10.97 29.44
N GLU A 370 -8.56 11.46 28.30
CA GLU A 370 -9.91 12.03 28.16
C GLU A 370 -10.95 10.90 28.18
N THR A 371 -12.07 11.11 28.89
CA THR A 371 -13.20 10.18 28.87
C THR A 371 -13.96 10.28 27.55
N LYS A 372 -14.90 9.36 27.31
CA LYS A 372 -15.79 9.45 26.14
C LYS A 372 -16.57 10.77 26.13
N GLU A 373 -17.05 11.22 27.29
CA GLU A 373 -17.78 12.48 27.45
C GLU A 373 -16.92 13.70 27.12
N ASP A 374 -15.67 13.71 27.57
CA ASP A 374 -14.70 14.78 27.24
C ASP A 374 -14.49 14.87 25.72
N LEU A 375 -14.30 13.72 25.07
CA LEU A 375 -14.10 13.65 23.60
C LEU A 375 -15.34 14.11 22.83
N ILE A 376 -16.54 13.73 23.29
CA ILE A 376 -17.80 14.21 22.71
C ILE A 376 -17.90 15.74 22.80
N SER A 377 -17.52 16.32 23.95
CA SER A 377 -17.58 17.77 24.17
C SER A 377 -16.65 18.57 23.24
N ARG A 378 -15.57 17.94 22.75
CA ARG A 378 -14.63 18.52 21.79
C ARG A 378 -15.09 18.45 20.34
N ILE A 379 -16.08 17.62 20.02
CA ILE A 379 -16.65 17.59 18.67
C ILE A 379 -17.48 18.87 18.48
N PRO A 380 -17.15 19.72 17.51
CA PRO A 380 -17.88 20.95 17.33
C PRO A 380 -19.28 20.66 16.76
N LYS A 381 -20.28 21.46 17.14
CA LYS A 381 -21.63 21.37 16.53
C LYS A 381 -21.63 21.74 15.05
N LYS A 382 -20.70 22.61 14.65
CA LYS A 382 -20.46 23.02 13.26
C LYS A 382 -19.00 22.81 12.90
N ALA A 383 -18.73 22.25 11.73
CA ALA A 383 -17.37 22.09 11.21
C ALA A 383 -17.27 22.70 9.81
N LYS A 384 -16.06 23.10 9.44
CA LYS A 384 -15.78 23.59 8.08
C LYS A 384 -16.02 22.46 7.07
N ALA A 385 -16.67 22.76 5.95
CA ALA A 385 -16.91 21.80 4.87
C ALA A 385 -15.61 21.13 4.38
N GLY A 386 -14.50 21.87 4.37
CA GLY A 386 -13.17 21.34 4.07
C GLY A 386 -12.69 20.30 5.08
N SER A 387 -12.84 20.56 6.39
CA SER A 387 -12.49 19.63 7.47
C SER A 387 -13.33 18.34 7.39
N ILE A 388 -14.63 18.46 7.12
CA ILE A 388 -15.53 17.31 6.95
C ILE A 388 -15.11 16.45 5.73
N LYS A 389 -14.97 17.07 4.55
CA LYS A 389 -14.56 16.37 3.32
C LYS A 389 -13.19 15.69 3.48
N SER A 390 -12.25 16.37 4.16
CA SER A 390 -10.91 15.85 4.47
C SER A 390 -10.96 14.66 5.43
N THR A 391 -11.76 14.76 6.50
CA THR A 391 -11.97 13.68 7.48
C THR A 391 -12.56 12.44 6.81
N ALA A 392 -13.63 12.62 6.03
CA ALA A 392 -14.26 11.54 5.28
C ALA A 392 -13.26 10.87 4.32
N LEU A 393 -12.44 11.66 3.60
CA LEU A 393 -11.43 11.12 2.70
C LEU A 393 -10.33 10.33 3.44
N LYS A 394 -9.82 10.83 4.57
CA LYS A 394 -8.79 10.16 5.38
C LYS A 394 -9.29 8.81 5.88
N LEU A 395 -10.48 8.78 6.47
CA LEU A 395 -11.11 7.57 6.99
C LEU A 395 -11.60 6.64 5.86
N GLY A 396 -11.73 7.14 4.62
CA GLY A 396 -12.26 6.38 3.50
C GLY A 396 -13.77 6.14 3.65
N MET A 397 -14.47 7.11 4.24
CA MET A 397 -15.92 7.08 4.39
C MET A 397 -16.62 7.14 3.03
N ASP A 398 -17.68 6.34 2.90
CA ASP A 398 -18.65 6.50 1.85
C ASP A 398 -19.59 7.65 2.16
N LYS A 399 -20.35 8.08 1.16
CA LYS A 399 -21.29 9.19 1.27
C LYS A 399 -22.65 8.79 0.73
N VAL A 400 -23.68 9.37 1.30
CA VAL A 400 -25.02 9.39 0.73
C VAL A 400 -25.32 10.80 0.31
N ASP A 401 -25.69 10.97 -0.95
CA ASP A 401 -26.05 12.26 -1.52
C ASP A 401 -27.40 12.19 -2.25
N ASP A 402 -28.08 13.33 -2.27
CA ASP A 402 -29.34 13.54 -2.98
C ASP A 402 -29.43 15.00 -3.43
N GLY A 403 -29.87 15.23 -4.66
CA GLY A 403 -30.08 16.58 -5.21
C GLY A 403 -28.86 17.51 -5.15
N GLY A 404 -27.63 16.96 -5.14
CA GLY A 404 -26.38 17.74 -5.01
C GLY A 404 -25.96 18.07 -3.57
N PHE A 405 -26.70 17.60 -2.57
CA PHE A 405 -26.34 17.67 -1.16
C PHE A 405 -25.76 16.35 -0.69
N ILE A 406 -24.77 16.41 0.18
CA ILE A 406 -24.22 15.24 0.87
C ILE A 406 -24.95 15.14 2.21
N SER A 407 -25.88 14.21 2.34
CA SER A 407 -26.70 14.05 3.55
C SER A 407 -25.88 13.56 4.74
N PHE A 408 -24.97 12.60 4.50
CA PHE A 408 -24.02 12.13 5.50
C PHE A 408 -22.85 11.39 4.86
N TYR A 409 -21.74 11.34 5.60
CA TYR A 409 -20.65 10.40 5.38
C TYR A 409 -20.76 9.24 6.37
N PHE A 410 -20.37 8.03 5.98
CA PHE A 410 -20.35 6.89 6.88
C PHE A 410 -19.16 5.97 6.63
N LEU A 411 -18.68 5.34 7.70
CA LEU A 411 -17.72 4.26 7.66
C LEU A 411 -18.43 3.00 8.16
N TYR A 412 -18.46 1.96 7.33
CA TYR A 412 -18.87 0.62 7.74
C TYR A 412 -17.64 -0.20 8.09
N ASP A 413 -17.53 -0.61 9.35
CA ASP A 413 -16.51 -1.54 9.79
C ASP A 413 -17.00 -2.98 9.60
N TYR A 414 -16.27 -3.75 8.79
CA TYR A 414 -16.61 -5.13 8.49
C TYR A 414 -16.21 -6.10 9.62
N TYR A 415 -15.30 -5.70 10.50
CA TYR A 415 -14.83 -6.54 11.60
C TYR A 415 -15.91 -6.68 12.68
N ASN A 416 -16.40 -5.56 13.22
CA ASN A 416 -17.45 -5.52 14.24
C ASN A 416 -18.86 -5.38 13.65
N LYS A 417 -19.00 -5.17 12.34
CA LYS A 417 -20.29 -4.85 11.66
C LYS A 417 -20.94 -3.58 12.24
N ALA A 418 -20.10 -2.64 12.65
CA ALA A 418 -20.45 -1.35 13.24
C ALA A 418 -20.42 -0.24 12.18
N VAL A 419 -21.16 0.84 12.45
CA VAL A 419 -21.17 2.04 11.60
C VAL A 419 -20.97 3.28 12.45
N VAL A 420 -20.12 4.19 11.97
CA VAL A 420 -20.09 5.59 12.39
C VAL A 420 -20.44 6.48 11.22
N SER A 421 -21.29 7.48 11.43
CA SER A 421 -21.67 8.45 10.41
C SER A 421 -21.56 9.89 10.90
N ILE A 422 -21.16 10.78 10.00
CA ILE A 422 -21.17 12.24 10.16
C ILE A 422 -22.33 12.76 9.32
N GLU A 423 -23.44 13.12 9.97
CA GLU A 423 -24.58 13.76 9.30
C GLU A 423 -24.26 15.21 8.96
N THR A 424 -24.61 15.63 7.74
CA THR A 424 -24.23 16.92 7.16
C THR A 424 -25.40 17.54 6.39
N PRO A 425 -26.53 17.87 7.04
CA PRO A 425 -27.80 18.20 6.36
C PRO A 425 -27.70 19.33 5.32
N ASN A 426 -26.74 20.24 5.45
CA ASN A 426 -26.58 21.42 4.60
C ASN A 426 -25.30 21.41 3.74
N LEU A 427 -24.59 20.28 3.63
CA LEU A 427 -23.36 20.23 2.86
C LEU A 427 -23.62 20.08 1.37
N TYR A 428 -23.33 21.13 0.59
CA TYR A 428 -23.42 21.10 -0.87
C TYR A 428 -22.08 20.70 -1.51
N TYR A 429 -22.13 20.09 -2.69
CA TYR A 429 -20.91 19.73 -3.42
C TYR A 429 -19.99 20.93 -3.67
N ALA A 430 -20.58 22.06 -4.06
CA ALA A 430 -19.86 23.29 -4.35
C ALA A 430 -19.60 24.18 -3.12
N SER A 431 -19.95 23.73 -1.90
CA SER A 431 -19.61 24.47 -0.68
C SER A 431 -18.12 24.78 -0.63
N SER A 432 -17.80 26.04 -0.32
CA SER A 432 -16.44 26.49 -0.07
C SER A 432 -15.86 25.69 1.09
N THR A 433 -14.54 25.49 1.10
CA THR A 433 -13.86 24.77 2.18
C THR A 433 -14.03 25.42 3.54
N THR A 434 -14.39 26.70 3.58
CA THR A 434 -14.59 27.50 4.79
C THR A 434 -16.03 27.53 5.30
N ASP A 435 -17.00 27.03 4.53
CA ASP A 435 -18.41 27.07 4.92
C ASP A 435 -18.63 26.24 6.19
N GLU A 436 -19.36 26.80 7.16
CA GLU A 436 -19.70 26.10 8.39
C GLU A 436 -20.94 25.24 8.20
N ILE A 437 -20.82 23.96 8.51
CA ILE A 437 -21.85 22.95 8.32
C ILE A 437 -22.18 22.34 9.67
N ASP A 438 -23.47 22.29 10.03
CA ASP A 438 -23.94 21.55 11.19
C ASP A 438 -23.61 20.06 11.03
N ILE A 439 -23.03 19.47 12.08
CA ILE A 439 -22.67 18.06 12.08
C ILE A 439 -23.31 17.32 13.25
N LYS A 440 -23.63 16.05 13.02
CA LYS A 440 -24.04 15.13 14.07
C LYS A 440 -23.39 13.77 13.87
N ILE A 441 -22.75 13.25 14.92
CA ILE A 441 -22.18 11.90 14.90
C ILE A 441 -23.26 10.91 15.32
N LYS A 442 -23.40 9.82 14.57
CA LYS A 442 -24.28 8.71 14.90
C LYS A 442 -23.56 7.39 14.77
N PHE A 443 -24.00 6.42 15.56
CA PHE A 443 -23.50 5.05 15.56
C PHE A 443 -24.62 4.06 15.31
N LYS A 444 -24.26 2.89 14.77
CA LYS A 444 -25.14 1.73 14.67
C LYS A 444 -24.32 0.47 14.93
N ASN A 445 -24.84 -0.42 15.79
CA ASN A 445 -24.18 -1.67 16.19
C ASN A 445 -22.73 -1.47 16.69
N ALA A 446 -22.43 -0.31 17.31
CA ALA A 446 -21.11 -0.02 17.84
C ALA A 446 -21.02 -0.38 19.32
N ASP A 447 -19.90 -0.95 19.73
CA ASP A 447 -19.57 -1.14 21.14
C ASP A 447 -18.86 0.09 21.71
N GLU A 448 -18.55 0.05 23.01
CA GLU A 448 -17.92 1.18 23.70
C GLU A 448 -16.52 1.50 23.16
N ARG A 449 -15.74 0.48 22.77
CA ARG A 449 -14.40 0.66 22.19
C ARG A 449 -14.50 1.40 20.86
N PHE A 450 -15.42 0.98 20.00
CA PHE A 450 -15.64 1.58 18.69
C PHE A 450 -16.13 3.03 18.81
N GLU A 451 -17.09 3.31 19.69
CA GLU A 451 -17.54 4.67 19.95
C GLU A 451 -16.39 5.56 20.45
N TYR A 452 -15.64 5.09 21.45
CA TYR A 452 -14.52 5.84 22.01
C TYR A 452 -13.45 6.14 20.96
N GLY A 453 -13.00 5.11 20.22
CA GLY A 453 -12.00 5.26 19.17
C GLY A 453 -12.46 6.21 18.07
N ALA A 454 -13.73 6.12 17.66
CA ALA A 454 -14.29 7.04 16.68
C ALA A 454 -14.31 8.48 17.19
N TYR A 455 -14.77 8.72 18.43
CA TYR A 455 -14.76 10.07 19.01
C TYR A 455 -13.34 10.62 19.18
N LEU A 456 -12.39 9.79 19.60
CA LEU A 456 -10.99 10.17 19.73
C LEU A 456 -10.44 10.68 18.39
N ILE A 457 -10.63 9.91 17.31
CA ILE A 457 -10.20 10.27 15.95
C ILE A 457 -10.93 11.52 15.43
N LEU A 458 -12.26 11.55 15.54
CA LEU A 458 -13.08 12.64 15.01
C LEU A 458 -12.83 13.96 15.75
N SER A 459 -12.55 13.92 17.06
CA SER A 459 -12.26 15.09 17.87
C SER A 459 -10.95 15.78 17.47
N ASP A 460 -10.05 15.06 16.81
CA ASP A 460 -8.81 15.62 16.29
C ASP A 460 -8.96 16.09 14.83
N TYR A 461 -9.83 15.44 14.04
CA TYR A 461 -9.96 15.71 12.61
C TYR A 461 -10.99 16.78 12.24
N LEU A 462 -12.02 16.98 13.06
CA LEU A 462 -13.12 17.93 12.78
C LEU A 462 -12.92 19.32 13.37
N LYS A 463 -11.79 19.56 14.06
CA LYS A 463 -11.42 20.89 14.57
C LYS A 463 -11.20 21.94 13.48
#